data_AF-A0A7V9NDX9-F1
#
_entry.id   AF-A0A7V9NDX9-F1
#
_cell.length_a   1.000
_cell.length_b   1.000
_cell.length_c   1.000
_cell.angle_alpha   90.00
_cell.angle_beta   90.00
_cell.angle_gamma   90.00
#
_symmetry.space_group_name_H-M   'P 1'
#
loop_
_entity.id
_entity.type
_entity.pdbx_description
1 polymer ?
#
loop_
_entity_poly.entity_id
_entity_poly.type
_entity_poly.pdbx_seq_one_letter_code
_entity_poly.pdbx_strand_id
1 'polypeptide(L)'
;MRDWSSEPDMVRGRSTELREDAGSSPVVTTDLPQRRQLVVGSRSIPVIFPNRRDPRLKLAAVITALQVLGQAALGFRVSIAQILVCLGTCALVDAAVMLRREGVLVWPASALLTGNSVAFILRTSGTEHGDWWSLNGIQYFILACLLSLLSKYLIRPGGKHIFNPSNIGLVWVLLIVGPTKVFPQYLWWGPNGAPVIAALAVILVGAVWILRSVGMVRMALSFMVPFALLLGIFAASGRSFFAIWHDGPVEGAEYWFNIVTSPEVLIFVFFMMSDPQTAPKDRRGRMVYGAATAVVAAGLIYFQPTEFGIKVAILASLTAVCGVVPFIEKVARPGDARGSVPSPGRAEPVSRRLTDSVRHPAVAAAAVIAVAAPVDAAALSNEKQIVLIERGLTGEANPQ
;
A
#
# COMPACT_ATOMS: atom_id res chain seq x y z
N MET A 1 19.51 -12.43 12.45
CA MET A 1 18.54 -12.27 11.34
C MET A 1 17.54 -13.40 11.46
N ARG A 2 16.28 -13.13 11.83
CA ARG A 2 15.21 -14.15 11.75
C ARG A 2 14.63 -14.08 10.34
N ASP A 3 14.51 -15.23 9.70
CA ASP A 3 13.82 -15.39 8.44
C ASP A 3 12.31 -15.12 8.65
N TRP A 4 11.75 -14.23 7.84
CA TRP A 4 10.34 -13.80 7.92
C TRP A 4 9.49 -14.42 6.80
N SER A 5 9.96 -15.54 6.24
CA SER A 5 9.35 -16.25 5.11
C SER A 5 8.52 -17.48 5.48
N SER A 6 8.51 -17.94 6.73
CA SER A 6 7.95 -19.26 7.02
C SER A 6 6.42 -19.23 7.17
N GLU A 7 5.73 -19.37 6.03
CA GLU A 7 4.52 -20.20 6.00
C GLU A 7 4.90 -21.60 6.51
N PRO A 8 4.08 -22.24 7.35
CA PRO A 8 4.38 -23.59 7.79
C PRO A 8 4.28 -24.55 6.60
N ASP A 9 5.41 -25.18 6.24
CA ASP A 9 5.46 -26.37 5.38
C ASP A 9 4.56 -27.46 5.98
N MET A 10 3.32 -27.55 5.51
CA MET A 10 2.45 -28.69 5.77
C MET A 10 1.63 -28.98 4.52
N VAL A 11 2.21 -29.74 3.59
CA VAL A 11 1.60 -30.91 2.90
C VAL A 11 2.71 -31.55 2.06
N ARG A 12 3.41 -32.54 2.63
CA ARG A 12 4.08 -33.57 1.83
C ARG A 12 4.13 -34.87 2.62
N GLY A 13 2.97 -35.51 2.77
CA GLY A 13 2.89 -36.88 3.25
C GLY A 13 3.53 -37.80 2.22
N ARG A 14 4.68 -38.39 2.56
CA ARG A 14 5.26 -39.49 1.82
C ARG A 14 5.22 -40.69 2.75
N SER A 15 4.34 -41.63 2.41
CA SER A 15 4.17 -42.93 3.05
C SER A 15 5.42 -43.79 2.84
N THR A 16 6.06 -44.17 3.94
CA THR A 16 6.95 -45.33 3.99
C THR A 16 6.64 -46.08 5.28
N GLU A 17 6.05 -47.26 5.11
CA GLU A 17 5.99 -48.32 6.12
C GLU A 17 7.39 -48.64 6.63
N LEU A 18 7.52 -48.99 7.91
CA LEU A 18 8.34 -50.11 8.41
C LEU A 18 8.25 -50.23 9.94
N ARG A 19 7.73 -51.39 10.36
CA ARG A 19 8.08 -52.23 11.52
C ARG A 19 7.94 -51.71 12.97
N GLU A 20 7.16 -52.49 13.71
CA GLU A 20 7.08 -52.59 15.17
C GLU A 20 8.47 -52.75 15.82
N ASP A 21 8.70 -52.01 16.90
CA ASP A 21 9.43 -52.53 18.05
C ASP A 21 8.95 -51.85 19.34
N ALA A 22 8.80 -52.68 20.37
CA ALA A 22 8.26 -52.32 21.68
C ALA A 22 9.31 -51.60 22.54
N GLY A 23 8.91 -50.50 23.18
CA GLY A 23 9.77 -49.77 24.12
C GLY A 23 9.03 -48.61 24.76
N SER A 24 8.51 -48.84 25.96
CA SER A 24 7.85 -47.86 26.82
C SER A 24 8.72 -46.63 27.08
N SER A 25 8.33 -45.49 26.54
CA SER A 25 8.73 -44.16 26.98
C SER A 25 7.46 -43.32 27.12
N PRO A 26 7.31 -42.50 28.17
CA PRO A 26 6.15 -41.62 28.26
C PRO A 26 6.23 -40.65 27.08
N VAL A 27 5.30 -40.81 26.15
CA VAL A 27 5.08 -39.86 25.07
C VAL A 27 4.77 -38.55 25.75
N VAL A 28 5.75 -37.65 25.80
CA VAL A 28 5.49 -36.23 26.00
C VAL A 28 4.70 -35.82 24.77
N THR A 29 3.38 -35.96 24.85
CA THR A 29 2.45 -35.20 24.02
C THR A 29 2.74 -33.75 24.34
N THR A 30 3.68 -33.17 23.60
CA THR A 30 3.76 -31.73 23.45
C THR A 30 2.39 -31.32 22.94
N ASP A 31 1.57 -30.76 23.83
CA ASP A 31 0.31 -30.11 23.51
C ASP A 31 0.58 -29.13 22.38
N LEU A 32 0.32 -29.57 21.15
CA LEU A 32 0.18 -28.66 20.03
C LEU A 32 -0.98 -27.75 20.45
N PRO A 33 -0.78 -26.43 20.50
CA PRO A 33 -1.80 -25.51 21.00
C PRO A 33 -3.10 -25.83 20.29
N GLN A 34 -4.13 -26.23 21.05
CA GLN A 34 -5.44 -26.61 20.55
C GLN A 34 -5.90 -25.58 19.51
N ARG A 35 -5.75 -25.92 18.22
CA ARG A 35 -6.32 -25.11 17.15
C ARG A 35 -7.81 -25.28 17.29
N ARG A 36 -8.50 -24.24 17.78
CA ARG A 36 -9.97 -24.27 17.84
C ARG A 36 -10.48 -24.44 16.41
N GLN A 37 -11.42 -25.36 16.25
CA GLN A 37 -12.04 -25.69 14.98
C GLN A 37 -13.49 -25.20 15.01
N LEU A 38 -13.94 -24.59 13.93
CA LEU A 38 -15.34 -24.29 13.70
C LEU A 38 -15.95 -25.48 12.96
N VAL A 39 -16.89 -26.19 13.60
CA VAL A 39 -17.61 -27.29 12.95
C VAL A 39 -18.86 -26.71 12.27
N VAL A 40 -18.91 -26.80 10.95
CA VAL A 40 -20.07 -26.38 10.14
C VAL A 40 -20.60 -27.61 9.41
N GLY A 41 -21.69 -28.19 9.91
CA GLY A 41 -22.20 -29.48 9.43
C GLY A 41 -21.17 -30.58 9.64
N SER A 42 -20.75 -31.25 8.57
CA SER A 42 -19.71 -32.30 8.59
C SER A 42 -18.29 -31.79 8.39
N ARG A 43 -18.09 -30.49 8.17
CA ARG A 43 -16.77 -29.90 7.90
C ARG A 43 -16.18 -29.26 9.15
N SER A 44 -14.94 -29.61 9.45
CA SER A 44 -14.13 -28.94 10.47
C SER A 44 -13.21 -27.91 9.82
N ILE A 45 -13.39 -26.63 10.17
CA ILE A 45 -12.61 -25.52 9.64
C ILE A 45 -11.66 -25.02 10.73
N PRO A 46 -10.33 -25.08 10.54
CA PRO A 46 -9.39 -24.57 11.53
C PRO A 46 -9.45 -23.03 11.60
N VAL A 47 -9.46 -22.49 12.82
CA VAL A 47 -9.50 -21.05 13.08
C VAL A 47 -8.16 -20.59 13.65
N ILE A 48 -7.55 -19.58 13.02
CA ILE A 48 -6.29 -18.96 13.49
C ILE A 48 -6.60 -17.59 14.09
N PHE A 49 -6.30 -17.43 15.38
CA PHE A 49 -6.56 -16.22 16.16
C PHE A 49 -5.50 -15.13 15.96
N PRO A 50 -5.82 -13.86 16.32
CA PRO A 50 -4.84 -12.77 16.30
C PRO A 50 -3.65 -13.05 17.21
N ASN A 51 -2.46 -12.73 16.72
CA ASN A 51 -1.22 -12.81 17.47
C ASN A 51 -0.83 -11.42 18.01
N ARG A 52 -0.71 -11.28 19.33
CA ARG A 52 -0.29 -10.02 19.98
C ARG A 52 1.13 -9.56 19.61
N ARG A 53 1.95 -10.44 19.05
CA ARG A 53 3.31 -10.15 18.58
C ARG A 53 3.36 -9.87 17.07
N ASP A 54 2.22 -9.75 16.39
CA ASP A 54 2.20 -9.41 14.97
C ASP A 54 2.80 -8.00 14.76
N PRO A 55 3.89 -7.84 13.98
CA PRO A 55 4.49 -6.54 13.71
C PRO A 55 3.53 -5.53 13.09
N ARG A 56 2.46 -6.00 12.43
CA ARG A 56 1.38 -5.17 11.86
C ARG A 56 0.61 -4.36 12.89
N LEU A 57 0.60 -4.79 14.17
CA LEU A 57 -0.07 -4.06 15.24
C LEU A 57 0.53 -2.68 15.48
N LYS A 58 1.83 -2.49 15.24
CA LYS A 58 2.46 -1.18 15.34
C LYS A 58 1.88 -0.21 14.31
N LEU A 59 1.75 -0.67 13.06
CA LEU A 59 1.15 0.11 12.00
C LEU A 59 -0.33 0.40 12.28
N ALA A 60 -1.08 -0.62 12.73
CA ALA A 60 -2.47 -0.45 13.13
C ALA A 60 -2.61 0.62 14.22
N ALA A 61 -1.77 0.61 15.26
CA ALA A 61 -1.80 1.60 16.32
C ALA A 61 -1.55 3.03 15.81
N VAL A 62 -0.57 3.22 14.93
CA VAL A 62 -0.28 4.54 14.33
C VAL A 62 -1.45 5.03 13.48
N ILE A 63 -1.95 4.21 12.54
CA ILE A 63 -3.07 4.61 11.67
C ILE A 63 -4.34 4.86 12.49
N THR A 64 -4.63 4.03 13.50
CA THR A 64 -5.78 4.26 14.39
C THR A 64 -5.64 5.55 15.18
N ALA A 65 -4.46 5.87 15.71
CA ALA A 65 -4.23 7.15 16.39
C ALA A 65 -4.46 8.34 15.45
N LEU A 66 -3.98 8.25 14.20
CA LEU A 66 -4.21 9.28 13.19
C LEU A 66 -5.67 9.38 12.76
N GLN A 67 -6.40 8.26 12.62
CA GLN A 67 -7.85 8.26 12.37
C GLN A 67 -8.60 8.96 13.51
N VAL A 68 -8.29 8.62 14.77
CA VAL A 68 -8.93 9.24 15.94
C VAL A 68 -8.65 10.74 15.98
N LEU A 69 -7.41 11.15 15.77
CA LEU A 69 -7.05 12.57 15.70
C LEU A 69 -7.73 13.27 14.51
N GLY A 70 -7.81 12.58 13.38
CA GLY A 70 -8.55 12.96 12.18
C GLY A 70 -10.00 13.33 12.48
N GLN A 71 -10.69 12.43 13.18
CA GLN A 71 -12.09 12.56 13.57
C GLN A 71 -12.32 13.52 14.74
N ALA A 72 -11.37 13.66 15.65
CA ALA A 72 -11.58 14.45 16.87
C ALA A 72 -11.12 15.92 16.75
N ALA A 73 -10.13 16.20 15.89
CA ALA A 73 -9.45 17.51 15.92
C ALA A 73 -9.07 18.07 14.55
N LEU A 74 -8.86 17.23 13.52
CA LEU A 74 -8.38 17.68 12.19
C LEU A 74 -9.51 17.84 11.17
N GLY A 75 -10.76 17.59 11.54
CA GLY A 75 -11.88 17.80 10.63
C GLY A 75 -11.92 16.83 9.44
N PHE A 76 -11.45 15.57 9.60
CA PHE A 76 -11.41 14.64 8.46
C PHE A 76 -12.82 14.40 7.88
N ARG A 77 -12.91 14.55 6.55
CA ARG A 77 -14.11 14.37 5.72
C ARG A 77 -14.37 12.89 5.37
N VAL A 78 -14.39 12.03 6.39
CA VAL A 78 -14.68 10.60 6.24
C VAL A 78 -15.55 10.14 7.41
N SER A 79 -16.59 9.36 7.12
CA SER A 79 -17.51 8.88 8.16
C SER A 79 -16.96 7.61 8.84
N ILE A 80 -17.37 7.39 10.10
CA ILE A 80 -17.12 6.13 10.81
C ILE A 80 -17.74 4.96 10.04
N ALA A 81 -18.93 5.15 9.44
CA ALA A 81 -19.56 4.13 8.62
C ALA A 81 -18.71 3.74 7.40
N GLN A 82 -18.13 4.70 6.68
CA GLN A 82 -17.20 4.44 5.56
C GLN A 82 -15.96 3.66 6.02
N ILE A 83 -15.38 4.04 7.17
CA ILE A 83 -14.24 3.31 7.76
C ILE A 83 -14.62 1.86 8.06
N LEU A 84 -15.75 1.63 8.75
CA LEU A 84 -16.23 0.30 9.09
C LEU A 84 -16.56 -0.54 7.86
N VAL A 85 -17.13 0.07 6.81
CA VAL A 85 -17.38 -0.59 5.52
C VAL A 85 -16.08 -1.05 4.89
N CYS A 86 -15.03 -0.21 4.84
CA CYS A 86 -13.72 -0.64 4.31
C CYS A 86 -13.14 -1.82 5.08
N LEU A 87 -13.15 -1.75 6.42
CA LEU A 87 -12.66 -2.83 7.28
C LEU A 87 -13.47 -4.12 7.05
N GLY A 88 -14.80 -4.01 7.03
CA GLY A 88 -15.73 -5.11 6.82
C GLY A 88 -15.57 -5.75 5.44
N THR A 89 -15.60 -4.95 4.37
CA THR A 89 -15.41 -5.43 2.99
C THR A 89 -14.09 -6.17 2.85
N CYS A 90 -12.98 -5.58 3.33
CA CYS A 90 -11.68 -6.24 3.22
C CYS A 90 -11.62 -7.53 4.05
N ALA A 91 -12.12 -7.53 5.28
CA ALA A 91 -12.14 -8.72 6.13
C ALA A 91 -12.99 -9.85 5.54
N LEU A 92 -14.18 -9.52 5.02
CA LEU A 92 -15.10 -10.49 4.42
C LEU A 92 -14.52 -11.11 3.15
N VAL A 93 -13.93 -10.31 2.26
CA VAL A 93 -13.31 -10.81 1.03
C VAL A 93 -12.08 -11.65 1.33
N ASP A 94 -11.20 -11.21 2.25
CA ASP A 94 -10.01 -11.97 2.66
C ASP A 94 -10.43 -13.32 3.27
N ALA A 95 -11.38 -13.32 4.23
CA ALA A 95 -11.92 -14.54 4.82
C ALA A 95 -12.55 -15.47 3.78
N ALA A 96 -13.35 -14.94 2.85
CA ALA A 96 -13.97 -15.74 1.79
C ALA A 96 -12.93 -16.37 0.85
N VAL A 97 -11.88 -15.63 0.50
CA VAL A 97 -10.78 -16.14 -0.34
C VAL A 97 -9.99 -17.21 0.41
N MET A 98 -9.66 -17.01 1.69
CA MET A 98 -8.94 -18.00 2.51
C MET A 98 -9.76 -19.29 2.72
N LEU A 99 -11.06 -19.16 3.01
CA LEU A 99 -11.95 -20.31 3.13
C LEU A 99 -12.05 -21.09 1.81
N ARG A 100 -12.15 -20.40 0.66
CA ARG A 100 -12.27 -21.05 -0.65
C ARG A 100 -10.98 -21.69 -1.14
N ARG A 101 -9.82 -21.04 -0.93
CA ARG A 101 -8.53 -21.50 -1.47
C ARG A 101 -7.81 -22.46 -0.54
N GLU A 102 -7.89 -22.23 0.76
CA GLU A 102 -7.06 -22.91 1.77
C GLU A 102 -7.90 -23.72 2.77
N GLY A 103 -9.23 -23.54 2.79
CA GLY A 103 -10.11 -24.25 3.72
C GLY A 103 -9.94 -23.83 5.17
N VAL A 104 -9.31 -22.68 5.43
CA VAL A 104 -8.99 -22.18 6.77
C VAL A 104 -9.58 -20.79 6.99
N LEU A 105 -9.95 -20.48 8.24
CA LEU A 105 -10.37 -19.14 8.64
C LEU A 105 -9.26 -18.48 9.45
N VAL A 106 -8.57 -17.52 8.83
CA VAL A 106 -7.47 -16.78 9.45
C VAL A 106 -7.95 -15.40 9.87
N TRP A 107 -7.53 -14.92 11.04
CA TRP A 107 -7.71 -13.53 11.42
C TRP A 107 -7.15 -12.59 10.33
N PRO A 108 -7.98 -11.75 9.68
CA PRO A 108 -7.61 -11.04 8.45
C PRO A 108 -6.80 -9.76 8.72
N ALA A 109 -5.77 -9.82 9.57
CA ALA A 109 -4.98 -8.65 9.99
C ALA A 109 -4.44 -7.82 8.81
N SER A 110 -3.94 -8.49 7.76
CA SER A 110 -3.42 -7.80 6.57
C SER A 110 -4.52 -7.09 5.79
N ALA A 111 -5.70 -7.70 5.66
CA ALA A 111 -6.81 -7.09 4.93
C ALA A 111 -7.47 -5.97 5.73
N LEU A 112 -7.57 -6.10 7.06
CA LEU A 112 -8.01 -5.01 7.93
C LEU A 112 -7.10 -3.79 7.79
N LEU A 113 -5.78 -3.99 7.73
CA LEU A 113 -4.85 -2.89 7.43
C LEU A 113 -5.07 -2.30 6.03
N THR A 114 -5.29 -3.12 5.00
CA THR A 114 -5.63 -2.64 3.65
C THR A 114 -6.88 -1.76 3.67
N GLY A 115 -7.97 -2.22 4.30
CA GLY A 115 -9.21 -1.46 4.43
C GLY A 115 -9.01 -0.17 5.22
N ASN A 116 -8.23 -0.21 6.31
CA ASN A 116 -7.93 0.99 7.09
C ASN A 116 -7.13 2.01 6.29
N SER A 117 -6.12 1.58 5.52
CA SER A 117 -5.35 2.46 4.63
C SER A 117 -6.21 3.08 3.53
N VAL A 118 -7.14 2.32 2.94
CA VAL A 118 -8.10 2.85 1.97
C VAL A 118 -9.00 3.90 2.61
N ALA A 119 -9.61 3.61 3.76
CA ALA A 119 -10.48 4.56 4.47
C ALA A 119 -9.72 5.80 4.96
N PHE A 120 -8.44 5.64 5.30
CA PHE A 120 -7.60 6.75 5.76
C PHE A 120 -7.38 7.78 4.64
N ILE A 121 -7.15 7.33 3.40
CA ILE A 121 -6.78 8.20 2.28
C ILE A 121 -7.99 8.61 1.43
N LEU A 122 -8.94 7.72 1.16
CA LEU A 122 -10.04 8.01 0.24
C LEU A 122 -11.06 8.94 0.90
N ARG A 123 -11.53 9.93 0.14
CA ARG A 123 -12.64 10.81 0.45
C ARG A 123 -13.67 10.72 -0.66
N THR A 124 -14.92 11.02 -0.32
CA THR A 124 -16.01 11.13 -1.29
C THR A 124 -16.64 12.50 -1.17
N SER A 125 -16.93 13.09 -2.31
CA SER A 125 -17.54 14.40 -2.39
C SER A 125 -18.92 14.39 -1.72
N GLY A 126 -19.20 15.42 -0.91
CA GLY A 126 -20.43 15.61 -0.15
C GLY A 126 -20.46 14.91 1.22
N THR A 127 -19.35 14.31 1.68
CA THR A 127 -19.24 13.88 3.08
C THR A 127 -18.53 14.97 3.86
N GLU A 128 -19.22 15.59 4.81
CA GLU A 128 -18.64 16.64 5.64
C GLU A 128 -18.14 16.08 6.97
N HIS A 129 -17.29 16.88 7.63
CA HIS A 129 -16.90 16.55 8.99
C HIS A 129 -18.11 16.59 9.94
N GLY A 130 -18.26 15.56 10.77
CA GLY A 130 -19.41 15.40 11.66
C GLY A 130 -20.47 14.43 11.13
N ASP A 131 -20.44 14.07 9.85
CA ASP A 131 -21.33 13.08 9.22
C ASP A 131 -20.92 11.63 9.57
N TRP A 132 -20.73 11.33 10.86
CA TRP A 132 -20.06 10.10 11.29
C TRP A 132 -20.73 8.80 10.84
N TRP A 133 -22.03 8.80 10.57
CA TRP A 133 -22.77 7.62 10.12
C TRP A 133 -23.26 7.71 8.67
N SER A 134 -22.77 8.70 7.91
CA SER A 134 -23.13 8.83 6.50
C SER A 134 -22.65 7.63 5.67
N LEU A 135 -23.56 7.14 4.83
CA LEU A 135 -23.30 6.12 3.82
C LEU A 135 -23.07 6.72 2.43
N ASN A 136 -22.86 8.03 2.33
CA ASN A 136 -22.56 8.68 1.06
C ASN A 136 -21.29 8.06 0.43
N GLY A 137 -21.32 7.81 -0.87
CA GLY A 137 -20.16 7.32 -1.63
C GLY A 137 -19.61 5.95 -1.23
N ILE A 138 -20.29 5.15 -0.39
CA ILE A 138 -19.78 3.84 0.08
C ILE A 138 -19.40 2.89 -1.06
N GLN A 139 -20.07 2.98 -2.21
CA GLN A 139 -19.75 2.21 -3.40
C GLN A 139 -18.31 2.41 -3.87
N TYR A 140 -17.76 3.62 -3.70
CA TYR A 140 -16.39 3.95 -4.11
C TYR A 140 -15.36 3.39 -3.13
N PHE A 141 -15.66 3.41 -1.82
CA PHE A 141 -14.86 2.76 -0.79
C PHE A 141 -14.83 1.23 -0.97
N ILE A 142 -15.97 0.62 -1.25
CA ILE A 142 -16.08 -0.81 -1.57
C ILE A 142 -15.26 -1.13 -2.82
N LEU A 143 -15.41 -0.33 -3.89
CA LEU A 143 -14.65 -0.50 -5.13
C LEU A 143 -13.14 -0.45 -4.88
N ALA A 144 -12.66 0.51 -4.08
CA ALA A 144 -11.24 0.63 -3.73
C ALA A 144 -10.75 -0.59 -2.96
N CYS A 145 -11.53 -1.09 -2.01
CA CYS A 145 -11.22 -2.30 -1.25
C CYS A 145 -11.18 -3.55 -2.15
N LEU A 146 -12.13 -3.67 -3.08
CA LEU A 146 -12.19 -4.79 -4.03
C LEU A 146 -10.99 -4.76 -4.98
N LEU A 147 -10.67 -3.62 -5.60
CA LEU A 147 -9.49 -3.47 -6.47
C LEU A 147 -8.19 -3.78 -5.72
N SER A 148 -8.10 -3.37 -4.45
CA SER A 148 -6.97 -3.67 -3.58
C SER A 148 -6.78 -5.19 -3.40
N LEU A 149 -7.83 -5.91 -3.03
CA LEU A 149 -7.75 -7.34 -2.76
C LEU A 149 -7.69 -8.19 -4.03
N LEU A 150 -8.34 -7.77 -5.12
CA LEU A 150 -8.19 -8.41 -6.42
C LEU A 150 -6.73 -8.40 -6.87
N SER A 151 -6.06 -7.25 -6.78
CA SER A 151 -4.63 -7.16 -7.07
C SER A 151 -3.80 -8.08 -6.15
N LYS A 152 -4.06 -8.04 -4.83
CA LYS A 152 -3.38 -8.88 -3.83
C LYS A 152 -3.49 -10.38 -4.14
N TYR A 153 -4.64 -10.84 -4.64
CA TYR A 153 -4.90 -12.29 -4.82
C TYR A 153 -4.75 -12.82 -6.24
N LEU A 154 -4.83 -11.96 -7.26
CA LEU A 154 -4.74 -12.33 -8.67
C LEU A 154 -3.37 -12.02 -9.28
N ILE A 155 -2.73 -10.92 -8.88
CA ILE A 155 -1.45 -10.47 -9.45
C ILE A 155 -0.30 -10.91 -8.55
N ARG A 156 0.01 -12.21 -8.60
CA ARG A 156 1.03 -12.84 -7.73
C ARG A 156 2.09 -13.65 -8.50
N PRO A 157 2.87 -13.04 -9.41
CA PRO A 157 3.96 -13.77 -10.06
C PRO A 157 4.98 -14.25 -9.02
N GLY A 158 5.32 -15.55 -9.07
CA GLY A 158 6.18 -16.18 -8.07
C GLY A 158 5.54 -16.36 -6.68
N GLY A 159 4.20 -16.33 -6.60
CA GLY A 159 3.45 -16.60 -5.37
C GLY A 159 3.27 -15.40 -4.43
N LYS A 160 3.88 -14.25 -4.72
CA LYS A 160 3.80 -13.03 -3.91
C LYS A 160 3.15 -11.90 -4.71
N HIS A 161 2.33 -11.08 -4.06
CA HIS A 161 1.74 -9.91 -4.73
C HIS A 161 2.82 -8.86 -5.03
N ILE A 162 2.71 -8.22 -6.18
CA ILE A 162 3.67 -7.20 -6.62
C ILE A 162 3.33 -5.82 -6.03
N PHE A 163 2.06 -5.44 -6.10
CA PHE A 163 1.62 -4.10 -5.77
C PHE A 163 1.20 -3.97 -4.31
N ASN A 164 1.43 -2.80 -3.72
CA ASN A 164 0.85 -2.44 -2.43
C ASN A 164 -0.69 -2.46 -2.60
N PRO A 165 -1.43 -3.36 -1.91
CA PRO A 165 -2.84 -3.56 -2.16
C PRO A 165 -3.67 -2.27 -2.02
N SER A 166 -3.50 -1.53 -0.92
CA SER A 166 -4.24 -0.29 -0.72
C SER A 166 -3.88 0.77 -1.77
N ASN A 167 -2.60 0.89 -2.12
CA ASN A 167 -2.13 1.90 -3.08
C ASN A 167 -2.74 1.67 -4.47
N ILE A 168 -2.69 0.45 -4.98
CA ILE A 168 -3.24 0.14 -6.31
C ILE A 168 -4.77 0.32 -6.35
N GLY A 169 -5.48 -0.04 -5.27
CA GLY A 169 -6.91 0.20 -5.17
C GLY A 169 -7.26 1.69 -5.19
N LEU A 170 -6.50 2.51 -4.46
CA LEU A 170 -6.68 3.97 -4.43
C LEU A 170 -6.39 4.60 -5.78
N VAL A 171 -5.26 4.28 -6.42
CA VAL A 171 -4.89 4.81 -7.75
C VAL A 171 -6.02 4.59 -8.75
N TRP A 172 -6.51 3.36 -8.87
CA TRP A 172 -7.52 3.03 -9.87
C TRP A 172 -8.91 3.58 -9.54
N VAL A 173 -9.31 3.66 -8.26
CA VAL A 173 -10.56 4.35 -7.93
C VAL A 173 -10.48 5.83 -8.26
N LEU A 174 -9.38 6.50 -7.92
CA LEU A 174 -9.21 7.93 -8.20
C LEU A 174 -9.21 8.21 -9.71
N LEU A 175 -8.55 7.37 -10.51
CA LEU A 175 -8.50 7.52 -11.97
C LEU A 175 -9.83 7.19 -12.66
N ILE A 176 -10.53 6.12 -12.25
CA ILE A 176 -11.76 5.66 -12.92
C ILE A 176 -12.97 6.48 -12.52
N VAL A 177 -13.10 6.81 -11.23
CA VAL A 177 -14.28 7.50 -10.68
C VAL A 177 -14.15 9.02 -10.85
N GLY A 178 -12.93 9.54 -10.69
CA GLY A 178 -12.60 10.93 -10.96
C GLY A 178 -12.93 11.92 -9.82
N PRO A 179 -12.38 13.15 -9.93
CA PRO A 179 -12.35 14.15 -8.86
C PRO A 179 -13.72 14.75 -8.50
N THR A 180 -14.73 14.58 -9.36
CA THR A 180 -16.09 15.07 -9.08
C THR A 180 -16.82 14.26 -8.00
N LYS A 181 -16.36 13.03 -7.75
CA LYS A 181 -17.01 12.09 -6.82
C LYS A 181 -16.08 11.63 -5.72
N VAL A 182 -14.78 11.45 -6.01
CA VAL A 182 -13.80 10.99 -5.04
C VAL A 182 -12.54 11.81 -5.13
N PHE A 183 -11.86 11.97 -4.00
CA PHE A 183 -10.57 12.64 -3.93
C PHE A 183 -9.71 11.99 -2.84
N PRO A 184 -8.39 12.06 -2.94
CA PRO A 184 -7.54 11.67 -1.84
C PRO A 184 -7.59 12.74 -0.75
N GLN A 185 -7.35 12.36 0.49
CA GLN A 185 -7.19 13.30 1.60
C GLN A 185 -6.17 14.38 1.24
N TYR A 186 -6.42 15.62 1.65
CA TYR A 186 -5.54 16.76 1.36
C TYR A 186 -4.12 16.54 1.89
N LEU A 187 -3.11 17.03 1.15
CA LEU A 187 -1.70 17.09 1.54
C LEU A 187 -1.56 17.68 2.94
N TRP A 188 -2.21 18.82 3.19
CA TRP A 188 -2.17 19.52 4.46
C TRP A 188 -3.49 19.38 5.20
N TRP A 189 -3.44 19.11 6.51
CA TRP A 189 -4.62 18.71 7.30
C TRP A 189 -5.24 19.85 8.12
N GLY A 190 -4.90 21.10 7.79
CA GLY A 190 -5.44 22.29 8.45
C GLY A 190 -4.36 23.29 8.86
N PRO A 191 -4.74 24.41 9.48
CA PRO A 191 -3.80 25.46 9.88
C PRO A 191 -2.70 24.95 10.81
N ASN A 192 -1.53 25.62 10.77
CA ASN A 192 -0.43 25.32 11.68
C ASN A 192 -0.88 25.49 13.14
N GLY A 193 -1.00 24.37 13.86
CA GLY A 193 -1.53 24.34 15.21
C GLY A 193 -1.34 23.00 15.89
N ALA A 194 -1.78 22.91 17.16
CA ALA A 194 -1.58 21.73 17.99
C ALA A 194 -2.08 20.42 17.36
N PRO A 195 -3.25 20.35 16.70
CA PRO A 195 -3.71 19.11 16.05
C PRO A 195 -2.76 18.62 14.96
N VAL A 196 -2.32 19.49 14.04
CA VAL A 196 -1.42 19.12 12.95
C VAL A 196 -0.04 18.73 13.49
N ILE A 197 0.49 19.46 14.48
CA ILE A 197 1.75 19.14 15.15
C ILE A 197 1.67 17.76 15.82
N ALA A 198 0.57 17.47 16.53
CA ALA A 198 0.34 16.16 17.14
C ALA A 198 0.29 15.05 16.08
N ALA A 199 -0.35 15.29 14.95
CA ALA A 199 -0.42 14.33 13.84
C ALA A 199 0.97 14.05 13.24
N LEU A 200 1.75 15.10 12.97
CA LEU A 200 3.13 14.98 12.50
C LEU A 200 4.02 14.26 13.52
N ALA A 201 3.85 14.53 14.82
CA ALA A 201 4.57 13.82 15.88
C ALA A 201 4.22 12.33 15.88
N VAL A 202 2.94 11.97 15.78
CA VAL A 202 2.49 10.55 15.67
C VAL A 202 3.09 9.89 14.43
N ILE A 203 3.10 10.57 13.27
CA ILE A 203 3.71 10.06 12.03
C ILE A 203 5.21 9.84 12.22
N LEU A 204 5.95 10.83 12.71
CA LEU A 204 7.41 10.76 12.83
C LEU A 204 7.86 9.74 13.89
N VAL A 205 7.22 9.72 15.06
CA VAL A 205 7.49 8.73 16.11
C VAL A 205 7.12 7.33 15.63
N GLY A 206 5.96 7.18 15.00
CA GLY A 206 5.51 5.93 14.38
C GLY A 206 6.47 5.44 13.30
N ALA A 207 6.96 6.33 12.45
CA ALA A 207 7.93 6.03 11.40
C ALA A 207 9.24 5.52 12.01
N VAL A 208 9.81 6.22 12.99
CA VAL A 208 11.03 5.78 13.68
C VAL A 208 10.83 4.41 14.33
N TRP A 209 9.69 4.20 14.99
CA TRP A 209 9.37 2.96 15.69
C TRP A 209 9.23 1.76 14.74
N ILE A 210 8.59 1.96 13.59
CA ILE A 210 8.34 0.91 12.59
C ILE A 210 9.60 0.70 11.74
N LEU A 211 10.10 1.72 11.05
CA LEU A 211 11.18 1.61 10.06
C LEU A 211 12.48 1.10 10.65
N ARG A 212 12.80 1.41 11.90
CA ARG A 212 13.97 0.84 12.59
C ARG A 212 13.81 -0.67 12.79
N SER A 213 12.62 -1.12 13.17
CA SER A 213 12.36 -2.55 13.40
C SER A 213 12.39 -3.40 12.12
N VAL A 214 12.06 -2.81 10.97
CA VAL A 214 12.08 -3.49 9.66
C VAL A 214 13.33 -3.17 8.81
N GLY A 215 14.22 -2.31 9.30
CA GLY A 215 15.46 -1.94 8.62
C GLY A 215 15.26 -1.12 7.33
N MET A 216 14.24 -0.26 7.29
CA MET A 216 13.85 0.50 6.09
C MET A 216 14.13 2.01 6.17
N VAL A 217 14.80 2.48 7.22
CA VAL A 217 15.18 3.91 7.36
C VAL A 217 15.94 4.42 6.13
N ARG A 218 16.89 3.64 5.60
CA ARG A 218 17.66 4.05 4.41
C ARG A 218 16.83 4.12 3.14
N MET A 219 15.80 3.27 3.01
CA MET A 219 14.86 3.33 1.89
C MET A 219 14.06 4.64 1.93
N ALA A 220 13.51 4.97 3.10
CA ALA A 220 12.77 6.21 3.28
C ALA A 220 13.64 7.43 2.99
N LEU A 221 14.88 7.47 3.50
CA LEU A 221 15.82 8.56 3.19
C LEU A 221 16.18 8.62 1.70
N SER A 222 16.34 7.46 1.04
CA SER A 222 16.61 7.43 -0.40
C SER A 222 15.44 7.89 -1.26
N PHE A 223 14.22 7.95 -0.70
CA PHE A 223 13.11 8.67 -1.31
C PHE A 223 13.15 10.16 -0.94
N MET A 224 13.16 10.47 0.37
CA MET A 224 12.97 11.84 0.87
C MET A 224 14.00 12.83 0.34
N VAL A 225 15.28 12.43 0.28
CA VAL A 225 16.36 13.32 -0.17
C VAL A 225 16.22 13.72 -1.64
N PRO A 226 16.21 12.79 -2.62
CA PRO A 226 16.04 13.18 -4.02
C PRO A 226 14.67 13.81 -4.30
N PHE A 227 13.61 13.35 -3.63
CA PHE A 227 12.29 13.97 -3.75
C PHE A 227 12.33 15.45 -3.34
N ALA A 228 12.85 15.74 -2.14
CA ALA A 228 12.98 17.12 -1.66
C ALA A 228 13.85 17.99 -2.58
N LEU A 229 14.95 17.46 -3.10
CA LEU A 229 15.83 18.20 -4.03
C LEU A 229 15.13 18.51 -5.35
N LEU A 230 14.47 17.53 -5.97
CA LEU A 230 13.76 17.72 -7.24
C LEU A 230 12.60 18.71 -7.10
N LEU A 231 11.80 18.59 -6.03
CA LEU A 231 10.72 19.53 -5.74
C LEU A 231 11.26 20.92 -5.42
N GLY A 232 12.47 21.03 -4.86
CA GLY A 232 13.14 22.31 -4.63
C GLY A 232 13.53 23.00 -5.93
N ILE A 233 14.01 22.23 -6.91
CA ILE A 233 14.29 22.73 -8.26
C ILE A 233 12.99 23.21 -8.93
N PHE A 234 11.88 22.47 -8.77
CA PHE A 234 10.59 22.86 -9.33
C PHE A 234 10.07 24.16 -8.72
N ALA A 235 10.11 24.27 -7.39
CA ALA A 235 9.77 25.49 -6.66
C ALA A 235 10.59 26.69 -7.15
N ALA A 236 11.91 26.53 -7.26
CA ALA A 236 12.81 27.59 -7.76
C ALA A 236 12.57 27.93 -9.24
N SER A 237 11.99 27.01 -10.01
CA SER A 237 11.62 27.21 -11.42
C SER A 237 10.21 27.80 -11.59
N GLY A 238 9.55 28.23 -10.51
CA GLY A 238 8.24 28.87 -10.56
C GLY A 238 7.07 27.90 -10.74
N ARG A 239 7.23 26.62 -10.37
CA ARG A 239 6.10 25.68 -10.37
C ARG A 239 5.12 26.03 -9.26
N SER A 240 3.84 25.88 -9.57
CA SER A 240 2.74 26.06 -8.63
C SER A 240 1.62 25.05 -8.85
N PHE A 241 0.76 24.89 -7.84
CA PHE A 241 -0.47 24.12 -7.93
C PHE A 241 -1.61 24.82 -7.20
N PHE A 242 -2.84 24.45 -7.53
CA PHE A 242 -4.04 24.87 -6.81
C PHE A 242 -4.48 23.77 -5.84
N ALA A 243 -4.91 24.21 -4.67
CA ALA A 243 -5.45 23.35 -3.63
C ALA A 243 -6.64 24.06 -2.98
N ILE A 244 -7.71 23.32 -2.72
CA ILE A 244 -8.96 23.88 -2.19
C ILE A 244 -8.81 24.57 -0.82
N TRP A 245 -7.81 24.18 -0.04
CA TRP A 245 -7.54 24.74 1.30
C TRP A 245 -6.62 25.96 1.27
N HIS A 246 -6.19 26.43 0.09
CA HIS A 246 -5.27 27.54 -0.07
C HIS A 246 -5.84 28.65 -0.94
N ASP A 247 -5.67 29.90 -0.51
CA ASP A 247 -6.09 31.06 -1.27
C ASP A 247 -5.11 31.35 -2.42
N GLY A 248 -5.51 31.02 -3.65
CA GLY A 248 -4.67 31.20 -4.83
C GLY A 248 -3.63 30.07 -5.04
N PRO A 249 -2.70 30.22 -5.99
CA PRO A 249 -1.72 29.19 -6.27
C PRO A 249 -0.70 29.04 -5.13
N VAL A 250 -0.35 27.80 -4.80
CA VAL A 250 0.73 27.46 -3.87
C VAL A 250 2.05 27.48 -4.66
N GLU A 251 2.94 28.43 -4.34
CA GLU A 251 4.15 28.71 -5.13
C GLU A 251 5.41 28.79 -4.26
N GLY A 252 6.58 28.88 -4.89
CA GLY A 252 7.85 29.18 -4.22
C GLY A 252 8.18 28.24 -3.05
N ALA A 253 8.57 28.80 -1.90
CA ALA A 253 8.93 28.00 -0.73
C ALA A 253 7.75 27.19 -0.16
N GLU A 254 6.52 27.69 -0.31
CA GLU A 254 5.32 26.98 0.14
C GLU A 254 5.01 25.77 -0.73
N TYR A 255 5.22 25.86 -2.05
CA TYR A 255 5.14 24.69 -2.95
C TYR A 255 6.02 23.54 -2.44
N TRP A 256 7.27 23.87 -2.12
CA TRP A 256 8.22 22.88 -1.60
C TRP A 256 7.78 22.34 -0.24
N PHE A 257 7.47 23.23 0.70
CA PHE A 257 7.14 22.86 2.08
C PHE A 257 5.86 22.02 2.16
N ASN A 258 4.79 22.48 1.52
CA ASN A 258 3.48 21.85 1.56
C ASN A 258 3.47 20.48 0.88
N ILE A 259 4.35 20.23 -0.10
CA ILE A 259 4.47 18.89 -0.70
C ILE A 259 5.42 18.02 0.15
N VAL A 260 6.66 18.45 0.35
CA VAL A 260 7.73 17.61 0.92
C VAL A 260 7.48 17.25 2.38
N THR A 261 6.89 18.17 3.14
CA THR A 261 6.66 17.97 4.59
C THR A 261 5.22 17.58 4.92
N SER A 262 4.36 17.42 3.90
CA SER A 262 2.95 17.05 4.12
C SER A 262 2.81 15.77 4.93
N PRO A 263 1.87 15.71 5.89
CA PRO A 263 1.48 14.48 6.56
C PRO A 263 1.32 13.29 5.61
N GLU A 264 0.79 13.55 4.42
CA GLU A 264 0.44 12.53 3.45
C GLU A 264 1.63 11.98 2.66
N VAL A 265 2.58 12.83 2.26
CA VAL A 265 3.85 12.33 1.71
C VAL A 265 4.57 11.52 2.78
N LEU A 266 4.58 11.98 4.04
CA LEU A 266 5.21 11.24 5.12
C LEU A 266 4.53 9.87 5.36
N ILE A 267 3.21 9.79 5.32
CA ILE A 267 2.47 8.53 5.43
C ILE A 267 2.75 7.62 4.24
N PHE A 268 2.75 8.17 3.02
CA PHE A 268 3.12 7.43 1.82
C PHE A 268 4.50 6.79 1.96
N VAL A 269 5.51 7.56 2.36
CA VAL A 269 6.90 7.08 2.47
C VAL A 269 7.06 6.08 3.62
N PHE A 270 6.50 6.39 4.80
CA PHE A 270 6.78 5.62 6.03
C PHE A 270 5.82 4.45 6.26
N PHE A 271 4.66 4.43 5.62
CA PHE A 271 3.62 3.44 5.90
C PHE A 271 3.04 2.75 4.66
N MET A 272 3.27 3.27 3.44
CA MET A 272 2.84 2.59 2.20
C MET A 272 4.02 2.06 1.38
N MET A 273 4.97 2.92 1.03
CA MET A 273 6.15 2.54 0.24
C MET A 273 7.04 1.56 1.02
N SER A 274 7.17 1.73 2.34
CA SER A 274 7.95 0.83 3.19
C SER A 274 7.20 -0.44 3.62
N ASP A 275 6.29 -0.96 2.78
CA ASP A 275 5.69 -2.28 2.98
C ASP A 275 6.70 -3.39 2.65
N PRO A 276 7.10 -4.25 3.62
CA PRO A 276 8.06 -5.34 3.38
C PRO A 276 7.54 -6.39 2.39
N GLN A 277 6.23 -6.43 2.16
CA GLN A 277 5.62 -7.37 1.22
C GLN A 277 5.74 -6.91 -0.24
N THR A 278 6.06 -5.66 -0.51
CA THR A 278 6.17 -5.17 -1.91
C THR A 278 7.53 -4.55 -2.20
N ALA A 279 8.23 -4.06 -1.18
CA ALA A 279 9.58 -3.56 -1.33
C ALA A 279 10.60 -4.69 -1.58
N PRO A 280 11.74 -4.39 -2.25
CA PRO A 280 12.84 -5.33 -2.40
C PRO A 280 13.35 -5.88 -1.06
N LYS A 281 13.81 -7.14 -1.07
CA LYS A 281 14.41 -7.76 0.13
C LYS A 281 15.81 -7.22 0.45
N ASP A 282 16.64 -7.00 -0.58
CA ASP A 282 18.01 -6.55 -0.43
C ASP A 282 18.12 -5.06 -0.05
N ARG A 283 19.16 -4.70 0.73
CA ARG A 283 19.37 -3.33 1.21
C ARG A 283 19.66 -2.33 0.09
N ARG A 284 20.48 -2.70 -0.89
CA ARG A 284 20.78 -1.84 -2.06
C ARG A 284 19.54 -1.73 -2.94
N GLY A 285 18.85 -2.86 -3.16
CA GLY A 285 17.57 -2.89 -3.87
C GLY A 285 16.56 -1.91 -3.27
N ARG A 286 16.42 -1.87 -1.94
CA ARG A 286 15.54 -0.91 -1.24
C ARG A 286 15.93 0.55 -1.47
N MET A 287 17.23 0.87 -1.51
CA MET A 287 17.67 2.25 -1.77
C MET A 287 17.40 2.67 -3.21
N VAL A 288 17.66 1.78 -4.18
CA VAL A 288 17.31 2.00 -5.60
C VAL A 288 15.81 2.18 -5.76
N TYR A 289 15.02 1.34 -5.08
CA TYR A 289 13.56 1.44 -5.06
C TYR A 289 13.07 2.79 -4.54
N GLY A 290 13.54 3.24 -3.37
CA GLY A 290 13.16 4.54 -2.83
C GLY A 290 13.54 5.72 -3.74
N ALA A 291 14.76 5.71 -4.30
CA ALA A 291 15.22 6.75 -5.23
C ALA A 291 14.44 6.73 -6.55
N ALA A 292 14.14 5.55 -7.10
CA ALA A 292 13.34 5.41 -8.31
C ALA A 292 11.92 5.92 -8.10
N THR A 293 11.27 5.57 -6.99
CA THR A 293 9.94 6.09 -6.65
C THR A 293 9.95 7.60 -6.51
N ALA A 294 10.98 8.20 -5.89
CA ALA A 294 11.10 9.65 -5.80
C ALA A 294 11.22 10.34 -7.17
N VAL A 295 12.06 9.79 -8.07
CA VAL A 295 12.25 10.34 -9.42
C VAL A 295 10.96 10.22 -10.24
N VAL A 296 10.28 9.08 -10.21
CA VAL A 296 9.01 8.88 -10.93
C VAL A 296 7.93 9.78 -10.35
N ALA A 297 7.82 9.90 -9.02
CA ALA A 297 6.86 10.80 -8.37
C ALA A 297 7.09 12.25 -8.80
N ALA A 298 8.32 12.75 -8.69
CA ALA A 298 8.65 14.11 -9.10
C ALA A 298 8.38 14.33 -10.59
N GLY A 299 8.76 13.39 -11.47
CA GLY A 299 8.50 13.49 -12.91
C GLY A 299 7.01 13.60 -13.24
N LEU A 300 6.15 12.86 -12.53
CA LEU A 300 4.70 12.96 -12.70
C LEU A 300 4.14 14.26 -12.11
N ILE A 301 4.59 14.66 -10.92
CA ILE A 301 4.18 15.90 -10.23
C ILE A 301 4.50 17.15 -11.06
N TYR A 302 5.61 17.15 -11.80
CA TYR A 302 6.05 18.31 -12.59
C TYR A 302 4.97 18.87 -13.51
N PHE A 303 4.09 18.02 -14.03
CA PHE A 303 3.02 18.39 -14.94
C PHE A 303 1.71 18.76 -14.23
N GLN A 304 1.58 18.51 -12.93
CA GLN A 304 0.28 18.60 -12.23
C GLN A 304 0.01 20.03 -11.73
N PRO A 305 -1.08 20.66 -12.18
CA PRO A 305 -1.48 21.99 -11.72
C PRO A 305 -2.37 21.95 -10.47
N THR A 306 -2.70 20.76 -9.94
CA THR A 306 -3.66 20.57 -8.85
C THR A 306 -3.15 19.60 -7.79
N GLU A 307 -3.63 19.78 -6.57
CA GLU A 307 -3.37 18.86 -5.46
C GLU A 307 -3.84 17.43 -5.76
N PHE A 308 -5.06 17.25 -6.29
CA PHE A 308 -5.55 15.95 -6.75
C PHE A 308 -4.56 15.26 -7.70
N GLY A 309 -4.06 15.99 -8.70
CA GLY A 309 -3.09 15.48 -9.67
C GLY A 309 -1.77 15.08 -9.00
N ILE A 310 -1.25 15.91 -8.10
CA ILE A 310 -0.03 15.63 -7.32
C ILE A 310 -0.19 14.35 -6.49
N LYS A 311 -1.32 14.18 -5.83
CA LYS A 311 -1.62 12.99 -5.01
C LYS A 311 -1.70 11.72 -5.84
N VAL A 312 -2.42 11.76 -6.95
CA VAL A 312 -2.51 10.63 -7.87
C VAL A 312 -1.13 10.31 -8.46
N ALA A 313 -0.32 11.32 -8.80
CA ALA A 313 1.06 11.15 -9.26
C ALA A 313 1.95 10.42 -8.24
N ILE A 314 1.87 10.79 -6.95
CA ILE A 314 2.62 10.12 -5.87
C ILE A 314 2.20 8.64 -5.76
N LEU A 315 0.90 8.35 -5.71
CA LEU A 315 0.40 6.98 -5.59
C LEU A 315 0.70 6.15 -6.86
N ALA A 316 0.56 6.75 -8.05
CA ALA A 316 0.87 6.11 -9.33
C ALA A 316 2.36 5.78 -9.46
N SER A 317 3.25 6.62 -8.91
CA SER A 317 4.69 6.35 -8.88
C SER A 317 5.02 5.05 -8.14
N LEU A 318 4.34 4.78 -7.02
CA LEU A 318 4.52 3.55 -6.26
C LEU A 318 4.00 2.34 -7.04
N THR A 319 2.84 2.46 -7.69
CA THR A 319 2.30 1.41 -8.56
C THR A 319 3.28 1.09 -9.70
N ALA A 320 3.78 2.11 -10.40
CA ALA A 320 4.74 1.95 -11.49
C ALA A 320 6.03 1.25 -11.00
N VAL A 321 6.62 1.74 -9.91
CA VAL A 321 7.88 1.20 -9.41
C VAL A 321 7.72 -0.20 -8.81
N CYS A 322 6.58 -0.51 -8.17
CA CYS A 322 6.25 -1.89 -7.76
C CYS A 322 6.29 -2.86 -8.95
N GLY A 323 5.75 -2.47 -10.11
CA GLY A 323 5.77 -3.27 -11.33
C GLY A 323 7.17 -3.68 -11.80
N VAL A 324 8.20 -2.88 -11.49
CA VAL A 324 9.61 -3.15 -11.86
C VAL A 324 10.45 -3.72 -10.72
N VAL A 325 9.90 -3.90 -9.51
CA VAL A 325 10.62 -4.50 -8.36
C VAL A 325 11.31 -5.83 -8.70
N PRO A 326 10.69 -6.78 -9.43
CA PRO A 326 11.35 -8.03 -9.80
C PRO A 326 12.66 -7.82 -10.58
N PHE A 327 12.74 -6.76 -11.39
CA PHE A 327 13.95 -6.38 -12.10
C PHE A 327 14.99 -5.76 -11.16
N ILE A 328 14.56 -4.86 -10.26
CA ILE A 328 15.43 -4.26 -9.23
C ILE A 328 16.08 -5.35 -8.37
N GLU A 329 15.31 -6.36 -7.94
CA GLU A 329 15.84 -7.48 -7.16
C GLU A 329 16.85 -8.32 -7.95
N LYS A 330 16.64 -8.49 -9.26
CA LYS A 330 17.56 -9.25 -10.12
C LYS A 330 18.90 -8.53 -10.31
N VAL A 331 18.88 -7.20 -10.47
CA VAL A 331 20.08 -6.37 -10.61
C VAL A 331 20.81 -6.18 -9.28
N ALA A 332 20.06 -6.07 -8.17
CA ALA A 332 20.63 -5.84 -6.85
C ALA A 332 21.31 -7.07 -6.24
N ARG A 333 21.00 -8.29 -6.72
CA ARG A 333 21.75 -9.50 -6.36
C ARG A 333 23.15 -9.39 -6.97
N PRO A 334 24.21 -9.26 -6.16
CA PRO A 334 25.56 -9.49 -6.66
C PRO A 334 25.56 -10.89 -7.28
N GLY A 335 26.12 -11.05 -8.47
CA GLY A 335 26.22 -12.38 -9.08
C GLY A 335 26.80 -13.36 -8.06
N ASP A 336 26.08 -14.44 -7.78
CA ASP A 336 26.64 -15.63 -7.14
C ASP A 336 27.67 -16.23 -8.12
N ALA A 337 28.82 -15.57 -8.22
CA ALA A 337 30.05 -16.10 -8.80
C ALA A 337 30.84 -16.87 -7.74
N ARG A 338 30.13 -17.50 -6.78
CA ARG A 338 30.71 -18.49 -5.85
C ARG A 338 29.75 -19.67 -5.71
N GLY A 339 29.97 -20.67 -6.56
CA GLY A 339 29.87 -22.06 -6.10
C GLY A 339 28.64 -22.89 -6.45
N SER A 340 27.77 -22.50 -7.38
CA SER A 340 26.86 -23.50 -7.97
C SER A 340 27.59 -24.26 -9.07
N VAL A 341 28.11 -25.45 -8.74
CA VAL A 341 28.52 -26.44 -9.74
C VAL A 341 27.33 -26.63 -10.70
N PRO A 342 27.48 -26.43 -12.02
CA PRO A 342 26.39 -26.65 -12.95
C PRO A 342 26.05 -28.15 -12.94
N SER A 343 24.85 -28.53 -12.52
CA SER A 343 24.32 -29.83 -12.91
C SER A 343 24.22 -29.85 -14.44
N PRO A 344 24.70 -30.90 -15.12
CA PRO A 344 24.58 -31.02 -16.57
C PRO A 344 23.12 -31.36 -16.93
N GLY A 345 22.26 -30.36 -16.89
CA GLY A 345 20.90 -30.39 -17.40
C GLY A 345 20.76 -29.28 -18.44
N ARG A 346 20.42 -29.64 -19.67
CA ARG A 346 20.22 -28.78 -20.85
C ARG A 346 20.00 -27.30 -20.48
N ALA A 347 21.01 -26.48 -20.75
CA ALA A 347 20.90 -25.03 -20.66
C ALA A 347 19.87 -24.57 -21.69
N GLU A 348 18.62 -24.37 -21.26
CA GLU A 348 17.68 -23.63 -22.08
C GLU A 348 18.21 -22.21 -22.28
N PRO A 349 18.19 -21.68 -23.52
CA PRO A 349 18.72 -20.36 -23.80
C PRO A 349 17.97 -19.33 -22.96
N VAL A 350 18.71 -18.38 -22.37
CA VAL A 350 18.18 -17.30 -21.51
C VAL A 350 17.03 -16.55 -22.18
N SER A 351 17.02 -16.48 -23.51
CA SER A 351 15.93 -15.93 -24.32
C SER A 351 14.59 -16.66 -24.15
N ARG A 352 14.59 -18.00 -24.03
CA ARG A 352 13.36 -18.80 -23.82
C ARG A 352 12.75 -18.57 -22.44
N ARG A 353 13.58 -18.49 -21.40
CA ARG A 353 13.12 -18.20 -20.02
C ARG A 353 12.52 -16.80 -19.89
N LEU A 354 13.08 -15.82 -20.60
CA LEU A 354 12.51 -14.46 -20.66
C LEU A 354 11.16 -14.46 -21.39
N THR A 355 11.05 -15.16 -22.52
CA THR A 355 9.77 -15.23 -23.25
C THR A 355 8.68 -15.97 -22.48
N ASP A 356 8.98 -17.04 -21.74
CA ASP A 356 7.98 -17.79 -20.98
C ASP A 356 7.55 -17.07 -19.69
N SER A 357 8.44 -16.30 -19.06
CA SER A 357 8.10 -15.49 -17.89
C SER A 357 7.23 -14.27 -18.25
N VAL A 358 7.42 -13.69 -19.44
CA VAL A 358 6.58 -12.60 -19.98
C VAL A 358 5.18 -13.11 -20.41
N ARG A 359 5.03 -14.40 -20.72
CA ARG A 359 3.76 -15.02 -21.13
C ARG A 359 2.78 -15.27 -19.97
N HIS A 360 3.20 -15.12 -18.72
CA HIS A 360 2.29 -15.33 -17.59
C HIS A 360 1.29 -14.16 -17.51
N PRO A 361 -0.04 -14.41 -17.53
CA PRO A 361 -1.05 -13.34 -17.59
C PRO A 361 -0.93 -12.34 -16.43
N ALA A 362 -0.53 -12.80 -15.23
CA ALA A 362 -0.26 -11.92 -14.10
C ALA A 362 0.91 -10.95 -14.32
N VAL A 363 1.94 -11.34 -15.08
CA VAL A 363 3.09 -10.48 -15.39
C VAL A 363 2.69 -9.43 -16.44
N ALA A 364 1.96 -9.84 -17.47
CA ALA A 364 1.41 -8.92 -18.47
C ALA A 364 0.44 -7.90 -17.82
N ALA A 365 -0.47 -8.36 -16.97
CA ALA A 365 -1.39 -7.49 -16.23
C ALA A 365 -0.62 -6.50 -15.33
N ALA A 366 0.41 -6.97 -14.61
CA ALA A 366 1.25 -6.09 -13.81
C ALA A 366 1.97 -5.03 -14.65
N ALA A 367 2.53 -5.41 -15.79
CA ALA A 367 3.20 -4.46 -16.69
C ALA A 367 2.22 -3.41 -17.24
N VAL A 368 1.04 -3.84 -17.71
CA VAL A 368 0.00 -2.93 -18.22
C VAL A 368 -0.43 -1.95 -17.13
N ILE A 369 -0.72 -2.43 -15.92
CA ILE A 369 -1.14 -1.58 -14.81
C ILE A 369 -0.03 -0.59 -14.41
N ALA A 370 1.22 -1.05 -14.33
CA ALA A 370 2.36 -0.22 -13.96
C ALA A 370 2.64 0.90 -14.98
N VAL A 371 2.26 0.70 -16.25
CA VAL A 371 2.41 1.70 -17.32
C VAL A 371 1.18 2.60 -17.45
N ALA A 372 -0.03 2.04 -17.35
CA ALA A 372 -1.27 2.79 -17.50
C ALA A 372 -1.44 3.82 -16.37
N ALA A 373 -1.15 3.44 -15.12
CA ALA A 373 -1.28 4.33 -13.97
C ALA A 373 -0.51 5.68 -14.12
N PRO A 374 0.80 5.71 -14.46
CA PRO A 374 1.51 6.97 -14.66
C PRO A 374 1.07 7.73 -15.93
N VAL A 375 0.64 7.05 -16.99
CA VAL A 375 0.13 7.69 -18.21
C VAL A 375 -1.19 8.41 -17.92
N ASP A 376 -2.13 7.73 -17.28
CA ASP A 376 -3.43 8.30 -16.91
C ASP A 376 -3.26 9.41 -15.87
N ALA A 377 -2.35 9.24 -14.90
CA ALA A 377 -2.00 10.29 -13.95
C ALA A 377 -1.43 11.53 -14.64
N ALA A 378 -0.55 11.37 -15.64
CA ALA A 378 -0.02 12.49 -16.41
C ALA A 378 -1.12 13.20 -17.22
N ALA A 379 -2.10 12.46 -17.74
CA ALA A 379 -3.21 13.03 -18.51
C ALA A 379 -4.10 13.98 -17.68
N LEU A 380 -4.15 13.81 -16.35
CA LEU A 380 -4.90 14.70 -15.44
C LEU A 380 -4.46 16.16 -15.52
N SER A 381 -3.22 16.45 -15.95
CA SER A 381 -2.74 17.83 -16.11
C SER A 381 -3.56 18.66 -17.09
N ASN A 382 -4.24 17.99 -18.03
CA ASN A 382 -5.02 18.64 -19.08
C ASN A 382 -6.50 18.79 -18.71
N GLU A 383 -6.94 18.24 -17.57
CA GLU A 383 -8.34 18.20 -17.18
C GLU A 383 -8.74 19.50 -16.47
N LYS A 384 -9.36 20.41 -17.23
CA LYS A 384 -9.77 21.74 -16.74
C LYS A 384 -10.73 21.65 -15.56
N GLN A 385 -11.57 20.61 -15.51
CA GLN A 385 -12.54 20.44 -14.44
C GLN A 385 -11.87 20.30 -13.06
N ILE A 386 -10.71 19.63 -12.98
CA ILE A 386 -9.98 19.45 -11.72
C ILE A 386 -9.47 20.80 -11.21
N VAL A 387 -8.94 21.62 -12.13
CA VAL A 387 -8.45 22.97 -11.80
C VAL A 387 -9.59 23.85 -11.28
N LEU A 388 -10.79 23.75 -11.85
CA LEU A 388 -11.94 24.52 -11.37
C LEU A 388 -12.38 24.09 -9.97
N ILE A 389 -12.43 22.78 -9.70
CA ILE A 389 -12.76 22.23 -8.37
C ILE A 389 -11.75 22.71 -7.32
N GLU A 390 -10.47 22.59 -7.60
CA GLU A 390 -9.36 22.90 -6.68
C GLU A 390 -9.17 24.41 -6.46
N ARG A 391 -9.74 25.25 -7.33
CA ARG A 391 -9.84 26.70 -7.13
C ARG A 391 -11.12 27.12 -6.40
N GLY A 392 -12.02 26.19 -6.09
CA GLY A 392 -13.35 26.52 -5.54
C GLY A 392 -14.27 27.24 -6.52
N LEU A 393 -13.97 27.24 -7.82
CA LEU A 393 -14.69 28.00 -8.85
C LEU A 393 -15.91 27.26 -9.43
N THR A 394 -16.29 26.13 -8.84
CA THR A 394 -17.51 25.39 -9.19
C THR A 394 -18.77 25.91 -8.49
N GLY A 395 -18.65 26.97 -7.66
CA GLY A 395 -19.77 27.61 -6.95
C GLY A 395 -20.36 26.71 -5.85
N GLU A 396 -21.66 26.86 -5.55
CA GLU A 396 -22.40 25.96 -4.64
C GLU A 396 -22.42 24.48 -5.12
N ALA A 397 -21.98 24.22 -6.35
CA ALA A 397 -21.83 22.88 -6.90
C ALA A 397 -20.43 22.28 -6.65
N ASN A 398 -19.55 22.91 -5.85
CA ASN A 398 -18.32 22.26 -5.42
C ASN A 398 -18.65 21.13 -4.46
N PRO A 399 -18.48 19.87 -4.87
CA PRO A 399 -18.93 18.77 -4.04
C PRO A 399 -17.86 18.39 -3.00
N GLN A 400 -16.67 19.02 -2.97
CA GLN A 400 -15.51 18.57 -2.19
C GLN A 400 -15.34 19.21 -0.82
#